data_AF-A0A544TJU6-F1
#
_entry.id   AF-A0A544TJU6-F1
#
_cell.length_a   1.000
_cell.length_b   1.000
_cell.length_c   1.000
_cell.angle_alpha   90.00
_cell.angle_beta   90.00
_cell.angle_gamma   90.00
#
_symmetry.space_group_name_H-M   'P 1'
#
loop_
_entity.id
_entity.type
_entity.pdbx_description
1 polymer ?
#
loop_
_entity_poly.entity_id
_entity_poly.type
_entity_poly.pdbx_seq_one_letter_code
_entity_poly.pdbx_strand_id
1 'polypeptide(L)'
;MDNLKGQGKPLPADYFSGDLFQHFQKIAKDAGFKPHWLKLQHAIRDELKDITEKYTNGQKDGLQFRVTKLNEKIMEYNKSCPPPMQKGTVRLETIEAASQRW
;
A
#
# COMPACT_ATOMS: atom_id res chain seq x y z
N MET A 1 25.23 -33.99 7.24
CA MET A 1 24.15 -32.98 7.33
C MET A 1 23.00 -33.47 6.46
N ASP A 2 22.46 -34.66 6.75
CA ASP A 2 21.71 -35.42 5.74
C ASP A 2 20.40 -35.93 6.33
N ASN A 3 19.44 -35.02 6.48
CA ASN A 3 18.01 -35.30 6.64
C ASN A 3 17.24 -33.98 6.81
N LEU A 4 17.26 -33.12 5.79
CA LEU A 4 16.38 -31.95 5.78
C LEU A 4 14.97 -32.37 5.34
N LYS A 5 13.96 -31.95 6.09
CA LYS A 5 12.56 -32.22 5.77
C LYS A 5 12.23 -31.67 4.38
N GLY A 6 11.96 -32.57 3.43
CA GLY A 6 11.61 -32.21 2.04
C GLY A 6 12.75 -32.38 1.02
N GLN A 7 13.93 -32.85 1.43
CA GLN A 7 15.03 -33.13 0.52
C GLN A 7 14.62 -34.19 -0.53
N GLY A 8 14.81 -33.87 -1.81
CA GLY A 8 14.47 -34.74 -2.95
C GLY A 8 12.99 -34.84 -3.30
N LYS A 9 12.08 -34.20 -2.54
CA LYS A 9 10.67 -34.14 -2.92
C LYS A 9 10.44 -33.06 -3.99
N PRO A 10 9.64 -33.34 -5.03
CA PRO A 10 9.27 -32.31 -5.99
C PRO A 10 8.53 -31.17 -5.28
N LEU A 11 8.74 -29.94 -5.76
CA LEU A 11 7.97 -28.80 -5.27
C LEU A 11 6.47 -29.03 -5.52
N PRO A 12 5.58 -28.59 -4.62
CA PRO A 12 4.13 -28.70 -4.82
C PRO A 12 3.72 -28.05 -6.15
N ALA A 13 2.73 -28.61 -6.84
CA ALA A 13 2.25 -28.07 -8.12
C ALA A 13 1.84 -26.58 -8.00
N ASP A 14 1.24 -26.20 -6.87
CA ASP A 14 0.86 -24.82 -6.57
C ASP A 14 2.04 -23.85 -6.51
N TYR A 15 3.26 -24.33 -6.27
CA TYR A 15 4.47 -23.50 -6.30
C TYR A 15 4.70 -22.89 -7.68
N PHE A 16 4.31 -23.62 -8.72
CA PHE A 16 4.38 -23.18 -10.12
C PHE A 16 3.14 -22.40 -10.57
N SER A 17 2.14 -22.26 -9.69
CA SER A 17 0.92 -21.51 -9.97
C SER A 17 1.01 -20.09 -9.43
N GLY A 18 0.73 -19.11 -10.28
CA GLY A 18 0.82 -17.68 -9.96
C GLY A 18 2.14 -17.04 -10.38
N ASP A 19 2.15 -15.72 -10.45
CA ASP A 19 3.38 -14.97 -10.72
C ASP A 19 4.31 -14.95 -9.49
N LEU A 20 5.57 -14.57 -9.70
CA LEU A 20 6.59 -14.46 -8.65
C LEU A 20 6.13 -13.58 -7.48
N PHE A 21 5.27 -12.59 -7.74
CA PHE A 21 4.79 -11.65 -6.75
C PHE A 21 3.72 -12.27 -5.85
N GLN A 22 2.76 -13.02 -6.40
CA GLN A 22 1.79 -13.81 -5.63
C GLN A 22 2.50 -14.79 -4.69
N HIS A 23 3.57 -15.42 -5.19
CA HIS A 23 4.38 -16.34 -4.39
C HIS A 23 5.09 -15.62 -3.23
N PHE A 24 5.70 -14.47 -3.49
CA PHE A 24 6.31 -13.63 -2.46
C PHE A 24 5.29 -13.18 -1.41
N GLN A 25 4.10 -12.72 -1.82
CA GLN A 25 3.05 -12.31 -0.90
C GLN A 25 2.60 -13.45 0.01
N LYS A 26 2.45 -14.66 -0.54
CA LYS A 26 2.08 -15.86 0.23
C LYS A 26 3.14 -16.18 1.28
N ILE A 27 4.41 -16.26 0.90
CA ILE A 27 5.52 -16.54 1.83
C ILE A 27 5.65 -15.45 2.90
N ALA A 28 5.60 -14.17 2.51
CA ALA A 28 5.70 -13.06 3.45
C ALA A 28 4.57 -13.09 4.48
N LYS A 29 3.34 -13.39 4.03
CA LYS A 29 2.18 -13.54 4.90
C LYS A 29 2.32 -14.74 5.85
N ASP A 30 2.75 -15.89 5.34
CA ASP A 30 2.95 -17.12 6.12
C ASP A 30 4.07 -16.94 7.18
N ALA A 31 5.07 -16.10 6.89
CA ALA A 31 6.13 -15.72 7.82
C ALA A 31 5.74 -14.58 8.79
N GLY A 32 4.49 -14.07 8.75
CA GLY A 32 4.02 -12.98 9.59
C GLY A 32 4.58 -11.59 9.21
N PHE A 33 5.22 -11.46 8.06
CA PHE A 33 5.81 -10.21 7.59
C PHE A 33 4.74 -9.29 6.99
N LYS A 34 4.58 -8.09 7.57
CA LYS A 34 3.74 -7.03 7.01
C LYS A 34 4.62 -6.01 6.30
N PRO A 35 4.48 -5.84 4.97
CA PRO A 35 5.23 -4.83 4.24
C PRO A 35 5.03 -3.41 4.80
N HIS A 36 6.08 -2.59 4.76
CA HIS A 36 6.04 -1.20 5.24
C HIS A 36 4.96 -0.36 4.54
N TRP A 37 4.73 -0.60 3.24
CA TRP A 37 3.74 0.14 2.44
C TRP A 37 2.31 -0.01 2.97
N LEU A 38 1.96 -1.06 3.72
CA LEU A 38 0.64 -1.17 4.37
C LEU A 38 0.46 -0.12 5.47
N LYS A 39 1.51 0.18 6.24
CA LYS A 39 1.47 1.24 7.24
C LYS A 39 1.29 2.60 6.58
N LEU A 40 2.02 2.85 5.49
CA LEU A 40 1.86 4.05 4.67
C LEU A 40 0.46 4.16 4.09
N GLN A 41 -0.12 3.07 3.58
CA GLN A 41 -1.47 3.04 3.04
C GLN A 41 -2.50 3.48 4.08
N HIS A 42 -2.44 2.94 5.30
CA HIS A 42 -3.35 3.35 6.37
C HIS A 42 -3.15 4.82 6.77
N ALA A 43 -1.90 5.26 6.92
CA ALA A 43 -1.59 6.65 7.25
C ALA A 43 -2.11 7.64 6.17
N ILE A 44 -1.96 7.29 4.89
CA ILE A 44 -2.47 8.08 3.76
C ILE A 44 -4.00 8.13 3.82
N ARG A 45 -4.67 6.99 3.99
CA ARG A 45 -6.14 6.93 4.07
C ARG A 45 -6.67 7.80 5.21
N ASP A 46 -6.08 7.71 6.39
CA ASP A 46 -6.56 8.42 7.57
C ASP A 46 -6.30 9.93 7.44
N GLU A 47 -5.15 10.34 6.90
CA GLU A 47 -4.86 11.75 6.65
C GLU A 47 -5.77 12.33 5.55
N LEU A 48 -6.06 11.55 4.51
CA LEU A 48 -6.92 11.95 3.41
C LEU A 48 -8.37 12.16 3.91
N LYS A 49 -8.87 11.30 4.80
CA LYS A 49 -10.16 11.50 5.47
C LYS A 49 -10.21 12.80 6.28
N ASP A 50 -9.18 13.07 7.09
CA ASP A 50 -9.12 14.30 7.90
C ASP A 50 -9.04 15.57 7.03
N ILE A 51 -8.28 15.53 5.92
CA ILE A 51 -8.24 16.65 4.96
C ILE A 51 -9.61 16.86 4.31
N THR A 52 -10.29 15.79 3.88
CA THR A 52 -11.64 15.88 3.29
C THR A 52 -12.64 16.48 4.28
N GLU A 53 -12.65 16.02 5.53
CA GLU A 53 -13.55 16.54 6.56
C GLU A 53 -13.34 18.04 6.80
N LYS A 54 -12.09 18.49 6.96
CA LYS A 54 -11.76 19.91 7.11
C LYS A 54 -12.12 20.74 5.89
N TYR A 55 -11.90 20.19 4.69
CA TYR A 55 -12.25 20.86 3.44
C TYR A 55 -13.77 21.07 3.32
N THR A 56 -14.57 20.05 3.64
CA THR A 56 -16.04 20.09 3.63
C THR A 56 -16.58 21.03 4.71
N ASN A 57 -15.93 21.10 5.88
CA ASN A 57 -16.28 22.03 6.96
C ASN A 57 -15.83 23.48 6.70
N GLY A 58 -15.26 23.78 5.52
CA GLY A 58 -14.82 25.13 5.14
C GLY A 58 -13.49 25.57 5.76
N GLN A 59 -12.81 24.70 6.50
CA GLN A 59 -11.51 24.97 7.13
C GLN A 59 -10.38 24.77 6.11
N LYS A 60 -10.20 25.74 5.21
CA LYS A 60 -9.26 25.64 4.08
C LYS A 60 -7.82 26.04 4.42
N ASP A 61 -7.59 26.61 5.59
CA ASP A 61 -6.27 27.09 6.00
C ASP A 61 -5.26 25.93 6.07
N GLY A 62 -4.09 26.11 5.45
CA GLY A 62 -3.01 25.13 5.43
C GLY A 62 -3.30 23.80 4.69
N LEU A 63 -4.52 23.55 4.19
CA LEU A 63 -4.86 22.27 3.56
C LEU A 63 -4.05 21.99 2.30
N GLN A 64 -3.74 23.02 1.51
CA GLN A 64 -2.91 22.87 0.33
C GLN A 64 -1.53 22.31 0.67
N PHE A 65 -0.90 22.80 1.75
CA PHE A 65 0.38 22.30 2.21
C PHE A 65 0.28 20.84 2.68
N ARG A 66 -0.81 20.50 3.37
CA ARG A 66 -1.07 19.12 3.81
C ARG A 66 -1.27 18.16 2.64
N VAL A 67 -1.97 18.57 1.58
CA VAL A 67 -2.10 17.77 0.35
C VAL A 67 -0.74 17.54 -0.32
N THR A 68 0.15 18.54 -0.32
CA THR A 68 1.53 18.36 -0.80
C THR A 68 2.28 17.31 0.02
N LYS A 69 2.18 17.35 1.36
CA LYS A 69 2.78 16.34 2.24
C LYS A 69 2.16 14.94 2.08
N LEU A 70 0.85 14.86 1.88
CA LEU A 70 0.17 13.62 1.55
C LEU A 70 0.72 13.02 0.25
N ASN A 71 0.93 13.85 -0.78
CA ASN A 71 1.49 13.40 -2.05
C ASN A 71 2.94 12.90 -1.93
N GLU A 72 3.76 13.49 -1.06
CA GLU A 72 5.09 12.96 -0.72
C GLU A 72 4.99 11.52 -0.17
N LYS A 73 4.04 11.26 0.73
CA LYS A 73 3.78 9.91 1.27
C LYS A 73 3.26 8.95 0.19
N ILE A 74 2.39 9.41 -0.71
CA ILE A 74 1.90 8.59 -1.83
C ILE A 74 3.06 8.18 -2.74
N MET A 75 4.01 9.07 -3.01
CA MET A 75 5.22 8.73 -3.77
C MET A 75 6.09 7.68 -3.04
N GLU A 76 6.24 7.79 -1.72
CA GLU A 76 6.95 6.79 -0.91
C GLU A 76 6.24 5.43 -0.91
N TYR A 77 4.92 5.43 -0.78
CA TYR A 77 4.08 4.25 -0.92
C TYR A 77 4.28 3.60 -2.29
N ASN A 78 4.21 4.38 -3.38
CA ASN A 78 4.35 3.85 -4.74
C ASN A 78 5.72 3.23 -5.02
N LYS A 79 6.79 3.74 -4.40
CA LYS A 79 8.15 3.19 -4.52
C LYS A 79 8.29 1.81 -3.86
N SER A 80 7.45 1.52 -2.87
CA SER A 80 7.53 0.30 -2.06
C SER A 80 6.41 -0.69 -2.35
N CYS A 81 5.29 -0.24 -2.93
CA CYS A 81 4.17 -1.08 -3.29
C CYS A 81 4.33 -1.68 -4.70
N PRO A 82 3.63 -2.79 -4.98
CA PRO A 82 3.61 -3.41 -6.31
C PRO A 82 3.02 -2.48 -7.36
N PRO A 83 3.45 -2.56 -8.64
CA PRO A 83 2.92 -1.75 -9.73
C PRO A 83 1.37 -1.69 -9.83
N PRO A 84 0.61 -2.80 -9.73
CA PRO A 84 -0.86 -2.74 -9.83
C PRO A 84 -1.53 -2.03 -8.64
N MET A 85 -0.82 -1.81 -7.54
CA MET A 85 -1.33 -1.16 -6.33
C MET A 85 -0.94 0.31 -6.21
N GLN A 86 -0.13 0.83 -7.14
CA GLN A 86 0.29 2.22 -7.15
C GLN A 86 -0.91 3.15 -7.35
N LYS A 87 -0.87 4.32 -6.71
CA LYS A 87 -1.95 5.32 -6.74
C LYS A 87 -1.45 6.65 -7.30
N GLY A 88 -2.33 7.40 -7.95
CA GLY A 88 -2.03 8.74 -8.42
C GLY A 88 -1.93 9.77 -7.29
N THR A 89 -1.33 10.91 -7.58
CA THR A 89 -1.35 12.07 -6.68
C THR A 89 -2.77 12.63 -6.54
N VAL A 90 -3.00 13.32 -5.43
CA VAL A 90 -4.29 13.90 -5.07
C VAL A 90 -4.20 15.43 -5.12
N ARG A 91 -5.31 16.08 -5.49
CA ARG A 91 -5.44 17.52 -5.45
C ARG A 91 -6.57 17.90 -4.50
N LEU A 92 -6.55 19.13 -4.00
CA LEU A 92 -7.56 19.58 -3.04
C LEU A 92 -8.96 19.57 -3.66
N GLU A 93 -9.08 19.88 -4.96
CA GLU A 93 -10.36 19.91 -5.67
C GLU A 93 -10.94 18.51 -5.90
N THR A 94 -10.11 17.47 -5.84
CA THR A 94 -10.48 16.07 -6.10
C THR A 94 -10.32 15.17 -4.87
N ILE A 95 -10.12 15.77 -3.69
CA ILE A 95 -9.79 15.06 -2.44
C ILE A 95 -10.89 14.08 -2.04
N GLU A 96 -12.16 14.43 -2.25
CA GLU A 96 -13.31 13.58 -1.93
C GLU A 96 -13.34 12.31 -2.79
N ALA A 97 -13.18 12.47 -4.11
CA ALA A 97 -13.11 11.35 -5.04
C ALA A 97 -11.86 10.49 -4.81
N ALA A 98 -10.75 11.09 -4.38
CA ALA A 98 -9.55 10.36 -4.01
C ALA A 98 -9.77 9.52 -2.73
N SER A 99 -10.52 10.03 -1.75
CA SER A 99 -10.81 9.33 -0.49
C SER A 99 -11.49 7.98 -0.70
N GLN A 100 -12.37 7.88 -1.70
CA GLN A 100 -13.07 6.64 -2.04
C GLN A 100 -12.17 5.58 -2.69
N ARG A 101 -10.97 5.95 -3.15
CA ARG A 101 -10.04 5.05 -3.86
C ARG A 101 -8.94 4.48 -2.95
N TRP A 102 -8.88 4.93 -1.69
CA TRP A 102 -7.88 4.60 -0.67
C TRP A 102 -8.47 3.76 0.47
#